data_AF-Q07WV6-F1
#
_entry.id   AF-Q07WV6-F1
#
_cell.length_a   1.000
_cell.length_b   1.000
_cell.length_c   1.000
_cell.angle_alpha   90.00
_cell.angle_beta   90.00
_cell.angle_gamma   90.00
#
_symmetry.space_group_name_H-M   'P 1'
#
loop_
_entity.id
_entity.type
_entity.pdbx_description
1 polymer ?
#
loop_
_entity_poly.entity_id
_entity_poly.type
_entity_poly.pdbx_seq_one_letter_code
_entity_poly.pdbx_strand_id
1 'polypeptide(L)'
;MNVIRSVSEQWHKAEFAHQLHIYLSQEQVINDLFVGATNKATICNIIAAMIESPIKLNDEKYKIDQNSIFDCFFQCFHLLFIKEVEHHSLTQAEQLILSISVYFANKINQQPDSVDISDLQKSAHIITAMSRLEIVRKEHRKSQCNMG
;
A
#
# COMPACT_ATOMS: atom_id res chain seq x y z
N MET A 1 -15.51 -20.60 13.72
CA MET A 1 -14.12 -20.62 13.20
C MET A 1 -13.66 -22.07 13.14
N ASN A 2 -13.16 -22.55 12.00
CA ASN A 2 -12.56 -23.89 11.86
C ASN A 2 -11.10 -23.70 11.41
N VAL A 3 -10.17 -24.48 11.96
CA VAL A 3 -8.74 -24.44 11.66
C VAL A 3 -8.50 -24.58 10.16
N ILE A 4 -9.25 -25.48 9.49
CA ILE A 4 -9.14 -25.72 8.05
C ILE A 4 -9.40 -24.44 7.25
N ARG A 5 -10.44 -23.68 7.61
CA ARG A 5 -10.79 -22.43 6.95
C ARG A 5 -9.73 -21.35 7.19
N SER A 6 -9.20 -21.29 8.41
CA SER A 6 -8.17 -20.30 8.79
C SER A 6 -6.85 -20.56 8.06
N VAL A 7 -6.44 -21.83 7.92
CA VAL A 7 -5.26 -22.23 7.15
C VAL A 7 -5.45 -21.93 5.66
N SER A 8 -6.64 -22.19 5.13
CA SER A 8 -6.97 -21.83 3.74
C SER A 8 -6.86 -20.32 3.53
N GLU A 9 -7.44 -19.48 4.38
CA GLU A 9 -7.34 -18.02 4.29
C GLU A 9 -5.88 -17.52 4.41
N GLN A 10 -5.07 -18.11 5.28
CA GLN A 10 -3.65 -17.80 5.38
C GLN A 10 -2.86 -18.18 4.12
N TRP A 11 -3.19 -19.32 3.49
CA TRP A 11 -2.60 -19.72 2.22
C TRP A 11 -2.90 -18.71 1.11
N HIS A 12 -4.14 -18.22 1.03
CA HIS A 12 -4.52 -17.18 0.09
C HIS A 12 -3.71 -15.89 0.28
N LYS A 13 -3.52 -15.45 1.53
CA LYS A 13 -2.69 -14.28 1.85
C LYS A 13 -1.22 -14.47 1.50
N ALA A 14 -0.66 -15.65 1.78
CA ALA A 14 0.73 -15.96 1.46
C ALA A 14 0.98 -15.97 -0.05
N GLU A 15 0.07 -16.56 -0.84
CA GLU A 15 0.16 -16.58 -2.29
C GLU A 15 0.02 -15.17 -2.89
N PHE A 16 -0.91 -14.36 -2.36
CA PHE A 16 -1.01 -12.95 -2.72
C PHE A 16 0.28 -12.18 -2.43
N ALA A 17 0.83 -12.32 -1.22
CA ALA A 17 2.06 -11.65 -0.83
C ALA A 17 3.23 -12.06 -1.75
N HIS A 18 3.29 -13.32 -2.17
CA HIS A 18 4.28 -13.80 -3.12
C HIS A 18 4.12 -13.17 -4.51
N GLN A 19 2.91 -13.11 -5.06
CA GLN A 19 2.67 -12.45 -6.35
C GLN A 19 2.98 -10.95 -6.29
N LEU A 20 2.60 -10.28 -5.20
CA LEU A 20 2.93 -8.88 -4.98
C LEU A 20 4.45 -8.67 -4.91
N HIS A 21 5.19 -9.59 -4.28
CA HIS A 21 6.64 -9.53 -4.24
C HIS A 21 7.25 -9.62 -5.66
N ILE A 22 6.76 -10.55 -6.48
CA ILE A 22 7.20 -10.69 -7.87
C ILE A 22 6.93 -9.40 -8.65
N TYR A 23 5.71 -8.87 -8.53
CA TYR A 23 5.31 -7.63 -9.20
C TYR A 23 6.20 -6.44 -8.80
N LEU A 24 6.35 -6.19 -7.50
CA LEU A 24 7.19 -5.10 -6.99
C LEU A 24 8.68 -5.28 -7.28
N SER A 25 9.13 -6.47 -7.67
CA SER A 25 10.51 -6.71 -8.09
C SER A 25 10.79 -6.28 -9.53
N GLN A 26 9.75 -6.07 -10.33
CA GLN A 26 9.87 -5.57 -11.70
C GLN A 26 10.13 -4.06 -11.75
N GLU A 27 9.85 -3.33 -10.66
CA GLU A 27 9.97 -1.87 -10.59
C GLU A 27 11.25 -1.46 -9.86
N GLN A 28 12.23 -0.93 -10.60
CA GLN A 28 13.53 -0.56 -10.03
C GLN A 28 13.39 0.52 -8.93
N VAL A 29 12.55 1.53 -9.17
CA VAL A 29 12.32 2.61 -8.20
C VAL A 29 11.81 2.06 -6.86
N ILE A 30 10.98 1.01 -6.91
CA ILE A 30 10.48 0.33 -5.71
C ILE A 30 11.58 -0.47 -5.03
N ASN A 31 12.44 -1.16 -5.80
CA ASN A 31 13.60 -1.88 -5.27
C ASN A 31 14.53 -0.97 -4.46
N ASP A 32 14.74 0.25 -4.95
CA ASP A 32 15.62 1.25 -4.32
C ASP A 32 15.04 1.81 -3.00
N LEU A 33 13.76 1.58 -2.71
CA LEU A 33 13.17 1.93 -1.40
C LEU A 33 13.51 0.91 -0.30
N PHE A 34 14.00 -0.29 -0.66
CA PHE A 34 14.23 -1.41 0.26
C PHE A 34 15.69 -1.55 0.73
N VAL A 35 16.41 -0.44 0.90
CA VAL A 35 17.86 -0.43 1.24
C VAL A 35 18.11 -0.58 2.76
N GLY A 36 17.06 -0.63 3.59
CA GLY A 36 17.13 -0.66 5.05
C GLY A 36 16.75 -1.99 5.70
N ALA A 37 16.38 -1.94 6.99
CA ALA A 37 16.00 -3.11 7.79
C ALA A 37 14.66 -3.73 7.36
N THR A 38 13.77 -2.94 6.76
CA THR A 38 12.48 -3.42 6.27
C THR A 38 12.65 -4.03 4.88
N ASN A 39 12.56 -5.36 4.80
CA ASN A 39 12.65 -6.05 3.52
C ASN A 39 11.28 -6.08 2.80
N LYS A 40 11.32 -6.29 1.48
CA LYS A 40 10.14 -6.34 0.62
C LYS A 40 9.14 -7.43 1.01
N ALA A 41 9.63 -8.61 1.39
CA ALA A 41 8.75 -9.72 1.78
C ALA A 41 7.90 -9.34 3.01
N THR A 42 8.47 -8.65 3.99
CA THR A 42 7.75 -8.12 5.14
C THR A 42 6.66 -7.15 4.71
N ILE A 43 6.94 -6.21 3.80
CA ILE A 43 5.91 -5.29 3.28
C ILE A 43 4.79 -6.05 2.57
N CYS A 44 5.11 -6.99 1.68
CA CYS A 44 4.09 -7.76 0.97
C CYS A 44 3.19 -8.55 1.94
N ASN A 45 3.77 -9.12 3.00
CA ASN A 45 3.01 -9.82 4.03
C ASN A 45 2.12 -8.88 4.85
N ILE A 46 2.60 -7.67 5.20
CA ILE A 46 1.79 -6.66 5.89
C ILE A 46 0.64 -6.20 5.01
N ILE A 47 0.88 -5.92 3.73
CA ILE A 47 -0.16 -5.55 2.77
C ILE A 47 -1.22 -6.67 2.69
N ALA A 48 -0.79 -7.93 2.49
CA ALA A 48 -1.68 -9.08 2.44
C ALA A 48 -2.51 -9.26 3.71
N ALA A 49 -1.97 -8.86 4.87
CA ALA A 49 -2.66 -8.92 6.13
C ALA A 49 -3.76 -7.85 6.25
N MET A 50 -3.53 -6.65 5.70
CA MET A 50 -4.42 -5.48 5.81
C MET A 50 -5.59 -5.50 4.83
N ILE A 51 -5.41 -6.09 3.64
CA ILE A 51 -6.48 -6.12 2.64
C ILE A 51 -7.40 -7.31 2.82
N GLU A 52 -8.62 -7.18 2.30
CA GLU A 52 -9.45 -8.34 2.01
C GLU A 52 -8.81 -9.12 0.86
N SER A 53 -8.68 -10.44 0.99
CA SER A 53 -8.01 -11.24 -0.04
C SER A 53 -8.78 -11.13 -1.36
N PRO A 54 -8.12 -10.77 -2.48
CA PRO A 54 -8.79 -10.65 -3.76
C PRO A 54 -9.42 -11.99 -4.15
N ILE A 55 -10.63 -11.92 -4.71
CA ILE A 55 -11.40 -13.09 -5.11
C ILE A 55 -10.62 -13.84 -6.20
N LYS A 56 -10.28 -15.10 -5.94
CA LYS A 56 -9.73 -15.98 -6.97
C LYS A 56 -10.87 -16.56 -7.78
N LEU A 57 -10.80 -16.40 -9.10
CA LEU A 57 -11.56 -17.23 -10.03
C LEU A 57 -10.86 -18.59 -10.07
N ASN A 58 -11.61 -19.67 -9.85
CA ASN A 58 -11.07 -21.02 -9.75
C ASN A 58 -10.35 -21.42 -11.06
N ASP A 59 -9.22 -22.12 -10.92
CA ASP A 59 -8.45 -22.85 -11.95
C ASP A 59 -7.35 -22.16 -12.76
N GLU A 60 -7.02 -20.88 -12.53
CA GLU A 60 -5.84 -20.27 -13.18
C GLU A 60 -4.71 -19.97 -12.20
N LYS A 61 -3.46 -20.11 -12.68
CA LYS A 61 -2.26 -19.66 -11.96
C LYS A 61 -2.50 -18.22 -11.52
N TYR A 62 -2.66 -18.00 -10.22
CA TYR A 62 -2.99 -16.68 -9.67
C TYR A 62 -1.93 -15.67 -10.12
N LYS A 63 -2.32 -14.77 -11.03
CA LYS A 63 -1.51 -13.66 -11.50
C LYS A 63 -2.21 -12.39 -11.11
N ILE A 64 -1.48 -11.54 -10.40
CA ILE A 64 -2.02 -10.28 -9.93
C ILE A 64 -2.15 -9.31 -11.11
N ASP A 65 -3.32 -8.72 -11.30
CA ASP A 65 -3.58 -7.71 -12.32
C ASP A 65 -3.19 -6.31 -11.80
N GLN A 66 -2.70 -5.43 -12.68
CA GLN A 66 -2.20 -4.10 -12.29
C GLN A 66 -3.28 -3.25 -11.64
N ASN A 67 -4.50 -3.27 -12.16
CA ASN A 67 -5.62 -2.51 -11.60
C ASN A 67 -5.96 -3.01 -10.19
N SER A 68 -5.94 -4.35 -10.01
CA SER A 68 -6.15 -4.98 -8.70
C SER A 68 -5.07 -4.62 -7.67
N ILE A 69 -3.83 -4.39 -8.10
CA ILE A 69 -2.73 -3.99 -7.21
C ILE A 69 -2.93 -2.57 -6.70
N PHE A 70 -3.31 -1.64 -7.58
CA PHE A 70 -3.54 -0.27 -7.16
C PHE A 70 -4.70 -0.18 -6.17
N ASP A 71 -5.76 -0.96 -6.39
CA ASP A 71 -6.85 -1.12 -5.41
C ASP A 71 -6.35 -1.58 -4.03
N CYS A 72 -5.46 -2.58 -4.00
CA CYS A 72 -4.86 -3.04 -2.75
C CYS A 72 -4.07 -1.91 -2.06
N PHE A 73 -3.28 -1.15 -2.81
CA PHE A 73 -2.53 -0.01 -2.29
C PHE A 73 -3.42 1.12 -1.81
N PHE A 74 -4.57 1.35 -2.46
CA PHE A 74 -5.54 2.35 -2.06
C PHE A 74 -6.25 1.95 -0.75
N GLN A 75 -6.62 0.67 -0.59
CA GLN A 75 -7.17 0.15 0.68
C GLN A 75 -6.16 0.30 1.83
N CYS A 76 -4.90 -0.11 1.59
CA CYS A 76 -3.83 0.04 2.58
C CYS A 76 -3.61 1.50 2.92
N PHE A 77 -3.56 2.38 1.91
CA PHE A 77 -3.43 3.81 2.09
C PHE A 77 -4.52 4.36 3.01
N HIS A 78 -5.78 4.01 2.77
CA HIS A 78 -6.89 4.52 3.56
C HIS A 78 -6.78 4.14 5.04
N LEU A 79 -6.48 2.87 5.33
CA LEU A 79 -6.29 2.39 6.70
C LEU A 79 -5.11 3.09 7.39
N LEU A 80 -3.97 3.18 6.71
CA LEU A 80 -2.77 3.77 7.30
C LEU A 80 -2.87 5.29 7.43
N PHE A 81 -3.59 5.95 6.52
CA PHE A 81 -3.87 7.37 6.60
C PHE A 81 -4.72 7.68 7.84
N ILE A 82 -5.80 6.92 8.08
CA ILE A 82 -6.62 7.06 9.29
C ILE A 82 -5.76 6.83 10.54
N LYS A 83 -4.99 5.74 10.58
CA LYS A 83 -4.09 5.43 11.70
C LYS A 83 -3.11 6.57 11.98
N GLU A 84 -2.53 7.18 10.96
CA GLU A 84 -1.61 8.29 11.13
C GLU A 84 -2.29 9.55 11.65
N VAL A 85 -3.48 9.87 11.14
CA VAL A 85 -4.24 11.06 11.57
C VAL A 85 -4.69 10.92 13.02
N GLU A 86 -5.13 9.73 13.44
CA GLU A 86 -5.66 9.50 14.78
C GLU A 86 -4.58 9.24 15.84
N HIS A 87 -3.48 8.58 15.46
CA HIS A 87 -2.54 8.03 16.43
C HIS A 87 -1.07 8.42 16.20
N HIS A 88 -0.72 9.05 15.07
CA HIS A 88 0.65 9.47 14.74
C HIS A 88 1.73 8.38 14.98
N SER A 89 1.39 7.11 14.71
CA SER A 89 2.15 5.94 15.16
C SER A 89 2.40 4.93 14.05
N LEU A 90 2.54 5.40 12.81
CA LEU A 90 2.95 4.53 11.71
C LEU A 90 4.38 4.01 11.91
N THR A 91 4.52 2.70 11.81
CA THR A 91 5.81 2.00 11.77
C THR A 91 6.56 2.32 10.47
N GLN A 92 7.87 2.06 10.44
CA GLN A 92 8.68 2.23 9.23
C GLN A 92 8.10 1.46 8.03
N ALA A 93 7.59 0.24 8.28
CA ALA A 93 6.97 -0.57 7.25
C ALA A 93 5.70 0.08 6.67
N GLU A 94 4.86 0.64 7.53
CA GLU A 94 3.62 1.30 7.11
C GLU A 94 3.90 2.63 6.38
N GLN A 95 4.89 3.40 6.82
CA GLN A 95 5.34 4.60 6.09
C GLN A 95 5.84 4.27 4.68
N LEU A 96 6.53 3.14 4.54
CA LEU A 96 6.98 2.66 3.24
C LEU A 96 5.80 2.26 2.35
N ILE A 97 4.77 1.62 2.91
CA ILE A 97 3.54 1.32 2.17
C ILE A 97 2.87 2.61 1.66
N LEU A 98 2.76 3.66 2.48
CA LEU A 98 2.23 4.95 2.02
C LEU A 98 3.06 5.54 0.87
N SER A 99 4.38 5.44 0.97
CA SER A 99 5.30 5.96 -0.07
C SER A 99 5.15 5.19 -1.39
N ILE A 100 4.96 3.88 -1.32
CA ILE A 100 4.68 3.03 -2.49
C ILE A 100 3.31 3.38 -3.10
N SER A 101 2.28 3.61 -2.28
CA SER A 101 0.95 4.04 -2.76
C SER A 101 1.02 5.38 -3.50
N VAL A 102 1.81 6.34 -3.00
CA VAL A 102 2.06 7.63 -3.67
C VAL A 102 2.78 7.44 -5.00
N TYR A 103 3.78 6.56 -5.05
CA TYR A 103 4.49 6.25 -6.29
C TYR A 103 3.52 5.74 -7.37
N PHE A 104 2.68 4.76 -7.05
CA PHE A 104 1.69 4.24 -8.02
C PHE A 104 0.64 5.27 -8.41
N ALA A 105 0.18 6.11 -7.47
CA ALA A 105 -0.74 7.20 -7.77
C ALA A 105 -0.13 8.21 -8.76
N ASN A 106 1.15 8.55 -8.60
CA ASN A 106 1.87 9.41 -9.54
C ASN A 106 2.03 8.75 -10.92
N LYS A 107 2.33 7.44 -10.95
CA LYS A 107 2.43 6.68 -12.20
C LYS A 107 1.12 6.68 -12.99
N ILE A 108 -0.02 6.52 -12.31
CA ILE A 108 -1.36 6.63 -12.92
C ILE A 108 -1.61 8.02 -13.49
N ASN A 109 -1.27 9.07 -12.73
CA ASN A 109 -1.46 10.45 -13.19
C ASN A 109 -0.57 10.84 -14.38
N GLN A 110 0.53 10.13 -14.61
CA GLN A 110 1.41 10.33 -15.77
C GLN A 110 0.87 9.69 -17.06
N GLN A 111 -0.13 8.79 -16.94
CA GLN A 111 -0.70 8.05 -18.08
C GLN A 111 -2.23 8.11 -18.08
N PRO A 112 -2.84 9.32 -18.10
CA PRO A 112 -4.28 9.48 -17.87
C PRO A 112 -5.15 8.88 -18.99
N ASP A 113 -4.64 8.78 -20.22
CA ASP A 113 -5.40 8.29 -21.36
C ASP A 113 -5.55 6.76 -21.42
N SER A 114 -4.76 6.03 -20.61
CA SER A 114 -4.73 4.55 -20.60
C SER A 114 -5.31 3.94 -19.33
N VAL A 115 -5.89 4.75 -18.43
CA VAL A 115 -6.32 4.32 -17.10
C VAL A 115 -7.79 4.66 -16.88
N ASP A 116 -8.49 3.80 -16.15
CA ASP A 116 -9.90 4.01 -15.80
C ASP A 116 -10.11 5.27 -14.94
N ILE A 117 -11.24 5.94 -15.13
CA ILE A 117 -11.62 7.14 -14.38
C ILE A 117 -11.60 6.90 -12.86
N SER A 118 -11.99 5.69 -12.43
CA SER A 118 -11.98 5.29 -11.02
C SER A 118 -10.57 5.36 -10.41
N ASP A 119 -9.56 4.89 -11.15
CA ASP A 119 -8.18 4.87 -10.67
C ASP A 119 -7.57 6.26 -10.68
N LEU A 120 -7.95 7.11 -11.65
CA LEU A 120 -7.61 8.54 -11.64
C LEU A 120 -8.19 9.29 -10.43
N GLN A 121 -9.41 8.93 -9.99
CA GLN A 121 -10.00 9.51 -8.79
C GLN A 121 -9.26 9.06 -7.53
N LYS A 122 -8.95 7.77 -7.41
CA LYS A 122 -8.17 7.21 -6.30
C LYS A 122 -6.77 7.80 -6.22
N SER A 123 -6.08 7.96 -7.36
CA SER A 123 -4.74 8.57 -7.40
C SER A 123 -4.78 10.03 -6.94
N ALA A 124 -5.72 10.83 -7.46
CA ALA A 124 -5.91 12.21 -7.04
C ALA A 124 -6.20 12.32 -5.53
N HIS A 125 -6.98 11.38 -4.99
CA HIS A 125 -7.27 11.31 -3.57
C HIS A 125 -6.01 11.03 -2.74
N ILE A 126 -5.20 10.02 -3.11
CA ILE A 126 -3.92 9.71 -2.42
C ILE A 126 -3.02 10.95 -2.39
N ILE A 127 -2.81 11.60 -3.54
CA ILE A 127 -1.91 12.76 -3.65
C ILE A 127 -2.42 13.94 -2.81
N THR A 128 -3.72 14.24 -2.89
CA THR A 128 -4.32 15.33 -2.12
C THR A 128 -4.25 15.06 -0.62
N ALA A 129 -4.57 13.84 -0.19
CA ALA A 129 -4.53 13.46 1.22
C ALA A 129 -3.10 13.52 1.78
N MET A 130 -2.10 13.02 1.03
CA MET A 130 -0.70 13.05 1.45
C MET A 130 -0.14 14.46 1.55
N SER A 131 -0.45 15.34 0.59
CA SER A 131 -0.01 16.74 0.68
C SER A 131 -0.56 17.45 1.92
N ARG A 132 -1.81 17.18 2.30
CA ARG A 132 -2.41 17.69 3.54
C ARG A 132 -1.75 17.09 4.79
N LEU A 133 -1.49 15.79 4.78
CA LEU A 133 -0.83 15.11 5.89
C LEU A 133 0.58 15.67 6.15
N GLU A 134 1.32 16.02 5.10
CA GLU A 134 2.63 16.65 5.23
C GLU A 134 2.57 18.02 5.89
N ILE A 135 1.53 18.82 5.62
CA ILE A 135 1.30 20.11 6.28
C ILE A 135 1.10 19.88 7.78
N VAL A 136 0.20 18.96 8.15
CA VAL A 136 -0.08 18.61 9.55
C VAL A 136 1.19 18.12 10.26
N ARG A 137 1.96 17.22 9.63
CA ARG A 137 3.25 16.73 10.17
C ARG A 137 4.25 17.87 10.39
N LYS A 138 4.32 18.85 9.49
CA LYS A 138 5.19 20.02 9.63
C LYS A 138 4.76 20.91 10.79
N GLU A 139 3.47 21.16 10.94
CA GLU A 139 2.91 21.94 12.05
C GLU A 139 3.19 21.29 13.40
N HIS A 140 2.98 19.96 13.50
CA HIS A 140 3.24 19.21 14.72
C HIS A 140 4.73 19.23 15.12
N ARG A 141 5.66 19.12 14.15
CA ARG A 141 7.09 19.26 14.44
C ARG A 141 7.44 20.66 14.96
N LYS A 142 6.83 21.71 14.39
CA LYS A 142 7.06 23.09 14.86
C LYS A 142 6.52 23.32 16.27
N SER A 143 5.34 22.81 16.61
CA SER A 143 4.79 22.96 17.96
C SER A 143 5.64 22.24 19.01
N GLN A 144 6.21 21.07 18.68
CA GLN A 144 7.13 20.36 19.57
C GLN A 144 8.48 21.06 19.76
N CYS A 145 9.02 21.71 18.72
CA CYS A 145 10.28 22.47 18.83
C CYS A 145 10.14 23.79 19.60
N ASN A 146 8.94 24.38 19.65
CA ASN A 146 8.69 25.65 20.33
C ASN A 146 8.36 25.49 21.84
N MET A 147 8.43 24.27 22.38
CA MET A 147 8.30 24.00 23.83
C MET A 147 9.65 23.84 24.55
N GLY A 148 10.73 24.38 23.98
CA GLY A 148 12.05 24.48 24.60
C GLY A 148 12.32 25.87 25.17
#